data_AF-A0A7Y9DLI4-F1
#
_entry.id   AF-A0A7Y9DLI4-F1
#
_cell.length_a   1.000
_cell.length_b   1.000
_cell.length_c   1.000
_cell.angle_alpha   90.00
_cell.angle_beta   90.00
_cell.angle_gamma   90.00
#
_symmetry.space_group_name_H-M   'P 1'
#
loop_
_entity.id
_entity.type
_entity.pdbx_description
1 polymer ?
#
loop_
_entity_poly.entity_id
_entity_poly.type
_entity_poly.pdbx_seq_one_letter_code
_entity_poly.pdbx_strand_id
1 'polypeptide(L)'
;MILPAVRDPRLVTVRRGGTLTDEHHHLLARWAAACAEHVLPLFEAERPDDPRPRRAVEAARAWADGDLGMREARALGGHAMGAARPLRGAAHHAAHPGDPGAGRAERDWQRAQLPGAVRALVLEDQARRDAICFGAFAD
;
A
#
# COMPACT_ATOMS: atom_id res chain seq x y z
N MET A 1 9.91 9.81 8.89
CA MET A 1 8.70 9.98 8.05
C MET A 1 8.98 9.29 6.72
N ILE A 2 8.13 8.35 6.27
CA ILE A 2 8.34 7.57 5.02
C ILE A 2 7.89 8.32 3.74
N LEU A 3 7.78 9.64 3.81
CA LEU A 3 7.42 10.50 2.69
C LEU A 3 8.64 11.33 2.31
N PRO A 4 8.99 11.43 1.01
CA PRO A 4 10.09 12.26 0.58
C PRO A 4 9.77 13.75 0.79
N ALA A 5 10.82 14.55 1.02
CA ALA A 5 10.69 16.00 1.21
C ALA A 5 10.11 16.70 -0.03
N VAL A 6 10.48 16.23 -1.23
CA VAL A 6 9.93 16.69 -2.51
C VAL A 6 9.06 15.57 -3.09
N ARG A 7 7.82 15.89 -3.45
CA ARG A 7 6.91 14.93 -4.09
C ARG A 7 7.22 14.83 -5.58
N ASP A 8 7.29 13.62 -6.10
CA ASP A 8 7.32 13.38 -7.54
C ASP A 8 5.97 13.82 -8.15
N PRO A 9 5.94 14.79 -9.09
CA PRO A 9 4.69 15.23 -9.73
C PRO A 9 3.93 14.10 -10.43
N ARG A 10 4.61 13.02 -10.82
CA ARG A 10 3.99 11.83 -11.43
C ARG A 10 3.16 11.00 -10.45
N LEU A 11 3.28 11.26 -9.15
CA LEU A 11 2.45 10.69 -8.07
C LEU A 11 1.44 11.69 -7.53
N VAL A 12 1.31 12.86 -8.15
CA VAL A 12 0.32 13.88 -7.82
C VAL A 12 -0.74 13.90 -8.92
N THR A 13 -2.01 13.80 -8.53
CA THR A 13 -3.13 13.81 -9.48
C THR A 13 -3.19 15.10 -10.30
N VAL A 14 -3.65 15.05 -11.55
CA VAL A 14 -3.84 16.23 -12.42
C VAL A 14 -4.61 17.35 -11.72
N ARG A 15 -5.72 17.04 -11.03
CA ARG A 15 -6.52 18.02 -10.26
C ARG A 15 -5.77 18.70 -9.09
N ARG A 16 -4.57 18.23 -8.74
CA ARG A 16 -3.69 18.78 -7.69
C ARG A 16 -2.39 19.36 -8.26
N GLY A 17 -2.32 19.56 -9.58
CA GLY A 17 -1.17 20.17 -10.26
C GLY A 17 -0.03 19.20 -10.60
N GLY A 18 -0.28 17.88 -10.60
CA GLY A 18 0.68 16.87 -11.05
C GLY A 18 0.30 16.25 -12.40
N THR A 19 0.82 15.06 -12.69
CA THR A 19 0.60 14.36 -13.98
C THR A 19 -0.07 12.99 -13.84
N LEU A 20 -0.39 12.54 -12.63
CA LEU A 20 -1.10 11.27 -12.41
C LEU A 20 -2.56 11.40 -12.87
N THR A 21 -2.96 10.61 -13.86
CA THR A 21 -4.34 10.53 -14.32
C THR A 21 -5.21 9.79 -13.29
N ASP A 22 -6.53 10.01 -13.34
CA ASP A 22 -7.44 9.28 -12.45
C ASP A 22 -7.46 7.78 -12.72
N GLU A 23 -7.34 7.38 -13.99
CA GLU A 23 -7.18 5.98 -14.38
C GLU A 23 -5.96 5.33 -13.72
N HIS A 24 -4.78 5.97 -13.82
CA HIS A 24 -3.57 5.47 -13.16
C HIS A 24 -3.70 5.48 -11.64
N HIS A 25 -4.40 6.46 -11.07
CA HIS A 25 -4.65 6.52 -9.64
C HIS A 25 -5.54 5.37 -9.16
N HIS A 26 -6.58 5.01 -9.93
CA HIS A 26 -7.41 3.84 -9.65
C HIS A 26 -6.60 2.54 -9.75
N LEU A 27 -5.72 2.40 -10.75
CA LEU A 27 -4.80 1.26 -10.84
C LEU A 27 -3.91 1.14 -9.61
N LEU A 28 -3.34 2.26 -9.14
CA LEU A 28 -2.51 2.27 -7.93
C LEU A 28 -3.30 1.87 -6.68
N ALA A 29 -4.57 2.30 -6.53
CA ALA A 29 -5.38 1.89 -5.39
C ALA A 29 -5.81 0.44 -5.43
N ARG A 30 -6.18 -0.10 -6.61
CA ARG A 30 -6.48 -1.54 -6.74
C ARG A 30 -5.26 -2.40 -6.42
N TRP A 31 -4.08 -1.99 -6.91
CA TRP A 31 -2.81 -2.64 -6.57
C TRP A 31 -2.54 -2.58 -5.07
N ALA A 32 -2.65 -1.41 -4.44
CA ALA A 32 -2.47 -1.27 -2.99
C ALA A 32 -3.46 -2.13 -2.18
N ALA A 33 -4.72 -2.23 -2.63
CA ALA A 33 -5.72 -3.09 -2.02
C ALA A 33 -5.35 -4.58 -2.14
N ALA A 34 -4.85 -5.02 -3.29
CA ALA A 34 -4.36 -6.40 -3.47
C ALA A 34 -3.17 -6.72 -2.55
N CYS A 35 -2.22 -5.80 -2.41
CA CYS A 35 -1.10 -5.95 -1.47
C CYS A 35 -1.57 -6.04 -0.01
N ALA A 36 -2.48 -5.16 0.40
CA ALA A 36 -3.02 -5.18 1.76
C ALA A 36 -3.86 -6.42 2.03
N GLU A 37 -4.64 -6.90 1.06
CA GLU A 37 -5.44 -8.13 1.19
C GLU A 37 -4.56 -9.37 1.33
N HIS A 38 -3.43 -9.44 0.62
CA HIS A 38 -2.54 -10.60 0.68
C HIS A 38 -2.02 -10.89 2.08
N VAL A 39 -1.73 -9.85 2.84
CA VAL A 39 -1.18 -9.92 4.20
C VAL A 39 -2.25 -9.75 5.29
N LEU A 40 -3.50 -9.48 4.89
CA LEU A 40 -4.64 -9.32 5.80
C LEU A 40 -4.84 -10.53 6.74
N PRO A 41 -4.68 -11.79 6.31
CA PRO A 41 -4.81 -12.94 7.20
C PRO A 41 -3.84 -12.92 8.40
N LEU A 42 -2.66 -12.31 8.25
CA LEU A 42 -1.69 -12.18 9.35
C LEU A 42 -2.21 -11.26 10.44
N PHE A 43 -2.85 -10.15 10.04
CA PHE A 43 -3.50 -9.24 10.97
C PHE A 43 -4.71 -9.91 11.64
N GLU A 44 -5.56 -10.57 10.86
CA GLU A 44 -6.79 -11.19 11.36
C GLU A 44 -6.53 -12.37 12.29
N ALA A 45 -5.39 -13.07 12.13
CA ALA A 45 -4.95 -14.09 13.08
C ALA A 45 -4.61 -13.50 14.46
N GLU A 46 -4.01 -12.30 14.51
CA GLU A 46 -3.66 -11.64 15.77
C GLU A 46 -4.84 -10.87 16.37
N ARG A 47 -5.71 -10.30 15.52
CA ARG A 47 -6.83 -9.41 15.90
C ARG A 47 -8.10 -9.76 15.13
N PRO A 48 -8.71 -10.94 15.38
CA PRO A 48 -9.85 -11.44 14.60
C PRO A 48 -11.09 -10.54 14.67
N ASP A 49 -11.27 -9.83 15.79
CA ASP A 49 -12.43 -8.97 16.03
C ASP A 49 -12.25 -7.52 15.56
N ASP A 50 -11.11 -7.17 14.96
CA ASP A 50 -10.84 -5.81 14.48
C ASP A 50 -11.06 -5.70 12.97
N PRO A 51 -12.21 -5.17 12.50
CA PRO A 51 -12.55 -5.15 11.08
C PRO A 51 -11.86 -4.04 10.30
N ARG A 52 -11.06 -3.17 10.96
CA ARG A 52 -10.56 -1.94 10.33
C ARG A 52 -9.70 -2.20 9.09
N PRO A 53 -8.75 -3.16 9.07
CA PRO A 53 -7.96 -3.42 7.86
C PRO A 53 -8.78 -3.97 6.71
N ARG A 54 -9.69 -4.92 6.97
CA ARG A 54 -10.59 -5.47 5.93
C ARG A 54 -11.45 -4.38 5.30
N ARG A 55 -12.07 -3.53 6.13
CA ARG A 55 -12.85 -2.37 5.66
C ARG A 55 -12.03 -1.38 4.84
N ALA A 56 -10.75 -1.21 5.15
CA ALA A 56 -9.88 -0.33 4.36
C ALA A 56 -9.55 -0.92 2.98
N VAL A 57 -9.36 -2.25 2.88
CA VAL A 57 -9.18 -2.95 1.60
C VAL A 57 -10.44 -2.80 0.73
N GLU A 58 -11.61 -3.07 1.30
CA GLU A 58 -12.91 -2.92 0.62
C GLU A 58 -13.12 -1.47 0.16
N ALA A 59 -12.84 -0.50 1.02
CA ALA A 59 -12.99 0.92 0.68
C ALA A 59 -12.04 1.40 -0.41
N ALA A 60 -10.80 0.87 -0.46
CA ALA A 60 -9.87 1.19 -1.53
C ALA A 60 -10.37 0.67 -2.90
N ARG A 61 -11.00 -0.51 -2.92
CA ARG A 61 -11.64 -1.06 -4.13
C ARG A 61 -12.86 -0.25 -4.54
N ALA A 62 -13.79 -0.03 -3.62
CA ALA A 62 -14.99 0.77 -3.87
C ALA A 62 -14.65 2.18 -4.37
N TRP A 63 -13.60 2.82 -3.84
CA TRP A 63 -13.13 4.10 -4.35
C TRP A 63 -12.61 4.00 -5.80
N ALA A 64 -11.81 2.98 -6.11
CA ALA A 64 -11.28 2.79 -7.46
C ALA A 64 -12.35 2.43 -8.49
N ASP A 65 -13.46 1.83 -8.04
CA ASP A 65 -14.63 1.49 -8.85
C ASP A 65 -15.62 2.66 -8.99
N GLY A 66 -15.46 3.72 -8.20
CA GLY A 66 -16.29 4.94 -8.23
C GLY A 66 -17.46 4.95 -7.24
N ASP A 67 -17.60 3.91 -6.43
CA ASP A 67 -18.71 3.70 -5.48
C ASP A 67 -18.50 4.40 -4.13
N LEU A 68 -17.27 4.83 -3.83
CA LEU A 68 -16.92 5.49 -2.57
C LEU A 68 -16.16 6.79 -2.81
N GLY A 69 -16.37 7.78 -1.95
CA GLY A 69 -15.63 9.05 -1.99
C GLY A 69 -14.20 8.95 -1.46
N MET A 70 -13.25 9.65 -2.09
CA MET A 70 -11.82 9.69 -1.69
C MET A 70 -11.59 10.00 -0.20
N ARG A 71 -12.36 10.94 0.38
CA ARG A 71 -12.19 11.31 1.79
C ARG A 71 -12.52 10.16 2.73
N GLU A 72 -13.57 9.42 2.44
CA GLU A 72 -14.02 8.29 3.23
C GLU A 72 -13.06 7.11 3.12
N ALA A 73 -12.67 6.75 1.89
CA ALA A 73 -11.65 5.72 1.66
C ALA A 73 -10.34 6.04 2.41
N ARG A 74 -9.91 7.31 2.37
CA ARG A 74 -8.72 7.77 3.10
C ARG A 74 -8.87 7.68 4.62
N ALA A 75 -10.05 7.99 5.17
CA ALA A 75 -10.31 7.89 6.60
C ALA A 75 -10.23 6.44 7.08
N LEU A 76 -10.83 5.51 6.34
CA LEU A 76 -10.78 4.07 6.64
C LEU A 76 -9.35 3.53 6.55
N GLY A 77 -8.57 3.93 5.55
CA GLY A 77 -7.14 3.63 5.50
C GLY A 77 -6.37 4.16 6.72
N GLY A 78 -6.70 5.37 7.18
CA GLY A 78 -6.19 5.93 8.43
C GLY A 78 -6.49 5.08 9.66
N HIS A 79 -7.73 4.60 9.78
CA HIS A 79 -8.15 3.73 10.88
C HIS A 79 -7.43 2.39 10.87
N ALA A 80 -7.25 1.77 9.70
CA ALA A 80 -6.48 0.54 9.54
C ALA A 80 -5.01 0.72 9.94
N MET A 81 -4.36 1.80 9.52
CA MET A 81 -2.98 2.12 9.96
C MET A 81 -2.90 2.26 11.49
N GLY A 82 -3.89 2.90 12.11
CA GLY A 82 -3.98 3.00 13.58
C GLY A 82 -4.15 1.64 14.26
N ALA A 83 -4.89 0.72 13.64
CA ALA A 83 -5.10 -0.64 14.13
C ALA A 83 -3.83 -1.50 14.11
N ALA A 84 -3.03 -1.37 13.04
CA ALA A 84 -1.80 -2.15 12.84
C ALA A 84 -0.60 -1.62 13.64
N ARG A 85 -0.59 -0.31 13.97
CA ARG A 85 0.54 0.35 14.66
C ARG A 85 1.01 -0.31 15.98
N PRO A 86 0.13 -0.81 16.89
CA PRO A 86 0.58 -1.46 18.11
C PRO A 86 1.07 -2.90 17.90
N LEU A 87 0.77 -3.55 16.77
CA LEU A 87 1.13 -4.95 16.53
C LEU A 87 2.65 -5.12 16.32
N ARG A 88 3.15 -6.32 16.54
CA ARG A 88 4.56 -6.70 16.36
C ARG A 88 4.63 -8.05 15.64
N GLY A 89 5.78 -8.36 15.05
CA GLY A 89 5.94 -9.64 14.35
C GLY A 89 5.21 -9.67 13.00
N ALA A 90 4.60 -10.81 12.63
CA ALA A 90 4.14 -11.06 11.27
C ALA A 90 3.09 -10.06 10.78
N ALA A 91 2.12 -9.70 11.62
CA ALA A 91 1.10 -8.70 11.29
C ALA A 91 1.69 -7.28 11.12
N HIS A 92 2.84 -7.00 11.73
CA HIS A 92 3.51 -5.70 11.62
C HIS A 92 4.46 -5.62 10.42
N HIS A 93 5.27 -6.66 10.23
CA HIS A 93 6.26 -6.71 9.16
C HIS A 93 5.67 -7.15 7.82
N ALA A 94 4.42 -7.63 7.82
CA ALA A 94 3.80 -8.26 6.66
C ALA A 94 4.69 -9.39 6.09
N ALA A 95 5.50 -9.99 6.96
CA ALA A 95 6.57 -10.92 6.66
C ALA A 95 6.80 -11.80 7.90
N HIS A 96 7.15 -13.07 7.69
CA HIS A 96 7.39 -13.98 8.80
C HIS A 96 8.67 -13.57 9.56
N PRO A 97 8.60 -13.17 10.84
CA PRO A 97 9.75 -12.60 11.57
C PRO A 97 10.95 -13.55 11.71
N GLY A 98 10.72 -14.86 11.54
CA GLY A 98 11.76 -15.89 11.55
C GLY A 98 12.39 -16.19 10.18
N ASP A 99 11.93 -15.53 9.11
CA ASP A 99 12.46 -15.72 7.75
C ASP A 99 13.06 -14.40 7.23
N PRO A 100 14.40 -14.29 7.14
CA PRO A 100 15.07 -13.10 6.60
C PRO A 100 14.81 -12.86 5.11
N GLY A 101 14.17 -13.80 4.40
CA GLY A 101 13.72 -13.69 3.02
C GLY A 101 12.27 -13.25 2.85
N ALA A 102 11.43 -13.32 3.88
CA ALA A 102 9.99 -13.10 3.75
C ALA A 102 9.65 -11.68 3.27
N GLY A 103 10.41 -10.67 3.69
CA GLY A 103 10.22 -9.29 3.21
C GLY A 103 10.55 -9.14 1.71
N ARG A 104 11.59 -9.82 1.21
CA ARG A 104 11.95 -9.83 -0.22
C ARG A 104 10.90 -10.59 -1.03
N ALA A 105 10.47 -11.75 -0.54
CA ALA A 105 9.41 -12.54 -1.18
C ALA A 105 8.10 -11.75 -1.30
N GLU A 106 7.68 -11.08 -0.23
CA GLU A 106 6.49 -10.21 -0.22
C GLU A 106 6.65 -9.07 -1.24
N ARG A 107 7.77 -8.35 -1.21
CA ARG A 107 8.06 -7.28 -2.17
C ARG A 107 8.00 -7.78 -3.61
N ASP A 108 8.62 -8.92 -3.91
CA ASP A 108 8.68 -9.47 -5.26
C ASP A 108 7.29 -9.92 -5.72
N TRP A 109 6.49 -10.49 -4.83
CA TRP A 109 5.08 -10.78 -5.08
C TRP A 109 4.29 -9.49 -5.38
N GLN A 110 4.43 -8.43 -4.57
CA GLN A 110 3.78 -7.14 -4.82
C GLN A 110 4.19 -6.54 -6.17
N ARG A 111 5.47 -6.66 -6.55
CA ARG A 111 5.97 -6.23 -7.86
C ARG A 111 5.40 -7.08 -9.00
N ALA A 112 5.15 -8.36 -8.80
CA ALA A 112 4.53 -9.22 -9.80
C ALA A 112 3.06 -8.84 -10.06
N GLN A 113 2.36 -8.28 -9.07
CA GLN A 113 0.97 -7.82 -9.21
C GLN A 113 0.84 -6.42 -9.86
N LEU A 114 1.94 -5.72 -10.17
CA LEU A 114 1.88 -4.35 -10.69
C LEU A 114 1.25 -4.29 -12.10
N PRO A 115 0.19 -3.48 -12.30
CA PRO A 115 -0.33 -3.24 -13.65
C PRO A 115 0.71 -2.58 -14.54
N GLY A 116 0.82 -3.03 -15.80
CA GLY A 116 1.83 -2.57 -16.74
C GLY A 116 1.87 -1.05 -16.91
N ALA A 117 0.71 -0.39 -16.95
CA ALA A 117 0.59 1.06 -17.15
C ALA A 117 1.22 1.91 -16.02
N VAL A 118 1.31 1.37 -14.80
CA VAL A 118 1.87 2.09 -13.63
C VAL A 118 3.16 1.44 -13.10
N ARG A 119 3.60 0.33 -13.70
CA ARG A 119 4.75 -0.46 -13.23
C ARG A 119 6.02 0.38 -13.12
N ALA A 120 6.41 1.05 -14.20
CA ALA A 120 7.64 1.86 -14.22
C ALA A 120 7.58 2.97 -13.16
N LEU A 121 6.46 3.68 -13.07
CA LEU A 121 6.23 4.71 -12.07
C LEU A 121 6.46 4.20 -10.65
N VAL A 122 5.87 3.05 -10.30
CA VAL A 122 6.01 2.47 -8.95
C VAL A 122 7.43 1.99 -8.68
N LEU A 123 8.08 1.29 -9.61
CA LEU A 123 9.42 0.75 -9.40
C LEU A 123 10.46 1.87 -9.24
N GLU A 124 10.39 2.91 -10.06
CA GLU A 124 11.27 4.06 -9.92
C GLU A 124 11.06 4.80 -8.60
N ASP A 125 9.81 4.89 -8.13
CA ASP A 125 9.49 5.53 -6.87
C ASP A 125 9.90 4.68 -5.66
N GLN A 126 9.78 3.35 -5.74
CA GLN A 126 10.38 2.43 -4.77
C GLN A 126 11.90 2.65 -4.68
N ALA A 127 12.59 2.69 -5.82
CA ALA A 127 14.05 2.95 -5.85
C ALA A 127 14.42 4.31 -5.24
N ARG A 128 13.64 5.38 -5.52
CA ARG A 128 13.87 6.71 -4.91
C ARG A 128 13.64 6.74 -3.41
N ARG A 129 12.68 5.97 -2.90
CA ARG A 129 12.29 5.97 -1.48
C ARG A 129 13.01 4.92 -0.64
N ASP A 130 13.81 4.06 -1.24
CA ASP A 130 14.43 2.93 -0.57
C ASP A 130 15.21 3.33 0.69
N ALA A 131 16.03 4.39 0.60
CA ALA A 131 16.79 4.91 1.74
C ALA A 131 15.90 5.38 2.90
N ILE A 132 14.74 5.99 2.63
CA ILE A 132 13.79 6.44 3.67
C ILE A 132 12.82 5.33 4.11
N CYS A 133 12.80 4.23 3.37
CA CYS A 133 12.08 2.99 3.66
C CYS A 133 13.03 1.90 4.19
N PHE A 134 14.19 2.27 4.72
CA PHE A 134 15.14 1.36 5.39
C PHE A 134 15.65 0.21 4.52
N GLY A 135 15.79 0.41 3.21
CA GLY A 135 16.28 -0.62 2.29
C GLY A 135 15.22 -1.67 1.90
N ALA A 136 13.94 -1.41 2.18
CA ALA A 136 12.86 -2.38 1.94
C ALA A 136 12.66 -2.79 0.47
N PHE A 137 13.22 -2.04 -0.48
CA PHE A 137 13.07 -2.28 -1.92
C PHE A 137 14.35 -2.75 -2.60
N ALA A 138 15.51 -2.63 -1.97
CA ALA A 138 16.78 -3.18 -2.45
C ALA A 138 16.83 -4.70 -2.34
N ASP A 139 17.52 -5.35 -3.29
CA ASP A 139 17.73 -6.81 -3.33
C ASP A 139 18.61 -7.34 -2.18
#